data_AF-A0A925FHP7-F1
#
_entry.id   AF-A0A925FHP7-F1
#
_cell.length_a   1.000
_cell.length_b   1.000
_cell.length_c   1.000
_cell.angle_alpha   90.00
_cell.angle_beta   90.00
_cell.angle_gamma   90.00
#
_symmetry.space_group_name_H-M   'P 1'
#
loop_
_entity.id
_entity.type
_entity.pdbx_description
1 polymer ?
#
loop_
_entity_poly.entity_id
_entity_poly.type
_entity_poly.pdbx_seq_one_letter_code
_entity_poly.pdbx_strand_id
1 'polypeptide(L)'
;MTGTLHHEDGRHTLRFERRIAHPIERVWCAITEPEGLAAWFPAAMHGERRAGAELTFAFPDEQYPTRGGRMLTFDPPHTLEFDWNGDLLRFELQPHGAGTSLVFTHTFADVGKSARDASGWTWCLDALDAHLGGRAAPDLAPEYFERLFAKYTQAFGPEASTKREPEED
;
A
#
# COMPACT_ATOMS: atom_id res chain seq x y z
N MET A 1 8.62 7.59 -9.11
CA MET A 1 8.44 8.58 -8.03
C MET A 1 8.66 7.88 -6.69
N THR A 2 9.25 8.55 -5.71
CA THR A 2 9.68 7.97 -4.41
C THR A 2 8.61 8.25 -3.34
N GLY A 3 8.30 7.29 -2.48
CA GLY A 3 7.49 7.54 -1.28
C GLY A 3 8.22 8.44 -0.29
N THR A 4 7.49 9.22 0.49
CA THR A 4 8.01 10.08 1.56
C THR A 4 7.60 9.52 2.90
N LEU A 5 8.51 9.53 3.88
CA LEU A 5 8.23 9.14 5.26
C LEU A 5 7.97 10.40 6.10
N HIS A 6 6.87 10.41 6.82
CA HIS A 6 6.48 11.44 7.78
C HIS A 6 6.37 10.81 9.17
N HIS A 7 6.51 11.61 10.21
CA HIS A 7 6.34 11.18 11.59
C HIS A 7 5.52 12.22 12.35
N GLU A 8 4.37 11.81 12.87
CA GLU A 8 3.43 12.65 13.62
C GLU A 8 2.86 11.84 14.79
N ASP A 9 2.80 12.44 15.98
CA ASP A 9 2.19 11.86 17.19
C ASP A 9 2.63 10.42 17.54
N GLY A 10 3.91 10.11 17.32
CA GLY A 10 4.47 8.79 17.62
C GLY A 10 4.11 7.70 16.60
N ARG A 11 3.54 8.09 15.44
CA ARG A 11 3.27 7.21 14.30
C ARG A 11 4.07 7.63 13.09
N HIS A 12 4.39 6.65 12.26
CA HIS A 12 5.10 6.83 11.01
C HIS A 12 4.12 6.67 9.85
N THR A 13 4.25 7.55 8.86
CA THR A 13 3.34 7.61 7.72
C THR A 13 4.13 7.62 6.43
N LEU A 14 4.02 6.55 5.64
CA LEU A 14 4.50 6.53 4.26
C LEU A 14 3.43 7.12 3.36
N ARG A 15 3.82 8.12 2.55
CA ARG A 15 2.94 8.77 1.58
C ARG A 15 3.49 8.62 0.17
N PHE A 16 2.62 8.22 -0.74
CA PHE A 16 2.90 8.05 -2.17
C PHE A 16 1.90 8.83 -2.99
N GLU A 17 2.39 9.58 -3.96
CA GLU A 17 1.55 10.27 -4.94
C GLU A 17 1.83 9.69 -6.33
N ARG A 18 0.76 9.40 -7.06
CA ARG A 18 0.80 8.80 -8.40
C ARG A 18 -0.21 9.48 -9.30
N ARG A 19 0.22 9.78 -10.53
CA ARG A 19 -0.68 10.16 -11.62
C ARG A 19 -0.90 8.94 -12.48
N ILE A 20 -2.14 8.49 -12.55
CA ILE A 20 -2.56 7.31 -13.30
C ILE A 20 -3.31 7.78 -14.54
N ALA A 21 -2.92 7.32 -15.71
CA ALA A 21 -3.49 7.73 -17.00
C ALA A 21 -4.83 7.03 -17.32
N HIS A 22 -5.68 6.84 -16.32
CA HIS A 22 -6.97 6.16 -16.43
C HIS A 22 -8.06 6.90 -15.65
N PRO A 23 -9.33 6.81 -16.08
CA PRO A 23 -10.47 7.38 -15.36
C PRO A 23 -10.59 6.86 -13.93
N ILE A 24 -11.11 7.69 -13.04
CA ILE A 24 -11.19 7.40 -11.60
C ILE A 24 -12.00 6.12 -11.32
N GLU A 25 -13.03 5.85 -12.11
CA GLU A 25 -13.87 4.66 -11.98
C GLU A 25 -13.06 3.38 -12.22
N ARG A 26 -12.15 3.40 -13.21
CA ARG A 26 -11.28 2.26 -13.52
C ARG A 26 -10.25 2.04 -12.42
N VAL A 27 -9.68 3.13 -11.89
CA VAL A 27 -8.73 3.07 -10.77
C VAL A 27 -9.43 2.58 -9.50
N TRP A 28 -10.64 3.08 -9.24
CA TRP A 28 -11.47 2.67 -8.11
C TRP A 28 -11.74 1.17 -8.13
N CYS A 29 -12.22 0.63 -9.25
CA CYS A 29 -12.42 -0.82 -9.38
C CYS A 29 -11.12 -1.61 -9.14
N ALA A 30 -9.98 -1.11 -9.61
CA ALA A 30 -8.69 -1.79 -9.40
C ALA A 30 -8.25 -1.85 -7.93
N ILE A 31 -8.72 -0.92 -7.08
CA ILE A 31 -8.39 -0.88 -5.65
C ILE A 31 -9.49 -1.44 -4.74
N THR A 32 -10.71 -1.68 -5.25
CA THR A 32 -11.83 -2.22 -4.45
C THR A 32 -12.22 -3.64 -4.80
N GLU A 33 -12.14 -4.01 -6.09
CA GLU A 33 -12.62 -5.30 -6.57
C GLU A 33 -11.56 -6.40 -6.39
N PRO A 34 -11.98 -7.64 -6.07
CA PRO A 34 -11.06 -8.76 -5.89
C PRO A 34 -10.12 -8.98 -7.07
N GLU A 35 -10.64 -8.92 -8.31
CA GLU A 35 -9.85 -9.12 -9.53
C GLU A 35 -8.82 -8.00 -9.74
N GLY A 36 -9.19 -6.78 -9.35
CA GLY A 36 -8.29 -5.63 -9.38
C GLY A 36 -7.17 -5.76 -8.37
N LEU A 37 -7.53 -6.03 -7.10
CA LEU A 37 -6.59 -6.19 -6.00
C LEU A 37 -5.60 -7.33 -6.23
N ALA A 38 -6.05 -8.45 -6.78
CA ALA A 38 -5.20 -9.61 -7.08
C ALA A 38 -4.05 -9.30 -8.05
N ALA A 39 -4.14 -8.21 -8.82
CA ALA A 39 -3.10 -7.84 -9.77
C ALA A 39 -1.91 -7.09 -9.15
N TRP A 40 -2.06 -6.52 -7.95
CA TRP A 40 -1.05 -5.59 -7.40
C TRP A 40 -0.95 -5.55 -5.88
N PHE A 41 -2.03 -5.87 -5.16
CA PHE A 41 -2.06 -5.82 -3.70
C PHE A 41 -1.57 -7.16 -3.12
N PRO A 42 -0.74 -7.16 -2.06
CA PRO A 42 -0.02 -8.37 -1.67
C PRO A 42 -0.87 -9.42 -0.92
N ALA A 43 -2.17 -9.17 -0.70
CA ALA A 43 -3.09 -10.10 -0.05
C ALA A 43 -4.47 -10.10 -0.73
N ALA A 44 -5.25 -11.16 -0.56
CA ALA A 44 -6.66 -11.16 -0.94
C ALA A 44 -7.50 -10.51 0.18
N MET A 45 -8.20 -9.41 -0.13
CA MET A 45 -9.08 -8.69 0.81
C MET A 45 -10.53 -9.20 0.71
N HIS A 46 -11.00 -9.84 1.77
CA HIS A 46 -12.38 -10.33 1.91
C HIS A 46 -13.17 -9.50 2.92
N GLY A 47 -14.48 -9.38 2.71
CA GLY A 47 -15.41 -8.63 3.55
C GLY A 47 -16.22 -7.58 2.78
N GLU A 48 -17.21 -6.98 3.45
CA GLU A 48 -18.09 -5.99 2.84
C GLU A 48 -17.35 -4.68 2.52
N ARG A 49 -17.72 -4.07 1.39
CA ARG A 49 -17.26 -2.73 1.00
C ARG A 49 -18.13 -1.66 1.65
N ARG A 50 -18.05 -1.58 2.98
CA ARG A 50 -18.87 -0.67 3.80
C ARG A 50 -18.12 -0.26 5.06
N ALA A 51 -18.15 1.03 5.38
CA ALA A 51 -17.56 1.53 6.61
C ALA A 51 -18.06 0.75 7.84
N GLY A 52 -17.12 0.37 8.70
CA GLY A 52 -17.36 -0.43 9.89
C GLY A 52 -17.40 -1.94 9.68
N ALA A 53 -17.33 -2.46 8.45
CA ALA A 53 -17.31 -3.90 8.18
C ALA A 53 -15.98 -4.55 8.57
N GLU A 54 -16.04 -5.80 9.02
CA GLU A 54 -14.84 -6.62 9.27
C GLU A 54 -14.22 -7.07 7.95
N LEU A 55 -12.88 -7.05 7.91
CA LEU A 55 -12.10 -7.48 6.77
C LEU A 55 -11.14 -8.59 7.18
N THR A 56 -10.86 -9.49 6.24
CA THR A 56 -9.79 -10.49 6.37
C THR A 56 -8.86 -10.43 5.16
N PHE A 57 -7.56 -10.59 5.43
CA PHE A 57 -6.50 -10.51 4.42
C PHE A 57 -5.74 -11.82 4.36
N ALA A 58 -5.88 -12.56 3.26
CA ALA A 58 -5.19 -13.84 3.04
C ALA A 58 -3.97 -13.65 2.13
N PHE A 59 -2.79 -14.11 2.55
CA PHE A 59 -1.58 -14.03 1.74
C PHE A 59 -1.43 -15.29 0.85
N PRO A 60 -0.96 -15.16 -0.41
CA PRO A 60 -0.94 -16.26 -1.37
C PRO A 60 -0.11 -17.47 -0.95
N ASP A 61 1.02 -17.26 -0.26
CA ASP A 61 1.96 -18.33 0.05
C ASP A 61 1.54 -19.18 1.27
N GLU A 62 0.42 -18.87 1.93
CA GLU A 62 -0.05 -19.48 3.19
C GLU A 62 0.97 -19.46 4.36
N GLN A 63 2.19 -18.95 4.12
CA GLN A 63 3.28 -18.81 5.09
C GLN A 63 2.98 -17.75 6.16
N TYR A 64 2.04 -16.86 5.89
CA TYR A 64 1.60 -15.83 6.84
C TYR A 64 0.14 -16.07 7.23
N PRO A 65 -0.19 -15.97 8.54
CA PRO A 65 -1.55 -16.13 8.99
C PRO A 65 -2.45 -15.06 8.38
N THR A 66 -3.72 -15.42 8.13
CA THR A 66 -4.76 -14.46 7.75
C THR A 66 -4.79 -13.32 8.75
N ARG A 67 -4.69 -12.10 8.24
CA ARG A 67 -4.73 -10.89 9.08
C ARG A 67 -6.16 -10.36 9.17
N GLY A 68 -6.56 -9.97 10.37
CA GLY A 68 -7.81 -9.25 10.60
C GLY A 68 -7.64 -7.77 10.31
N GLY A 69 -8.76 -7.11 10.03
CA GLY A 69 -8.83 -5.67 9.91
C GLY A 69 -10.26 -5.19 9.82
N ARG A 70 -10.43 -3.90 9.53
CA ARG A 70 -11.74 -3.28 9.47
C ARG A 70 -11.78 -2.20 8.39
N MET A 71 -12.85 -2.17 7.62
CA MET A 71 -13.13 -1.05 6.73
C MET A 71 -13.46 0.18 7.58
N LEU A 72 -12.71 1.26 7.42
CA LEU A 72 -12.94 2.51 8.17
C LEU A 72 -13.72 3.51 7.32
N THR A 73 -13.26 3.75 6.10
CA THR A 73 -13.92 4.63 5.13
C THR A 73 -14.12 3.90 3.80
N PHE A 74 -15.33 4.00 3.26
CA PHE A 74 -15.63 3.53 1.91
C PHE A 74 -16.54 4.57 1.24
N ASP A 75 -15.94 5.50 0.50
CA ASP A 75 -16.61 6.58 -0.20
C ASP A 75 -16.29 6.52 -1.70
N PRO A 76 -17.02 5.73 -2.49
CA PRO A 76 -16.78 5.60 -3.92
C PRO A 76 -17.03 6.89 -4.70
N PRO A 77 -16.21 7.22 -5.72
CA PRO A 77 -14.93 6.60 -6.09
C PRO A 77 -13.71 7.34 -5.50
N HIS A 78 -13.84 8.03 -4.37
CA HIS A 78 -12.87 9.02 -3.90
C HIS A 78 -11.98 8.55 -2.74
N THR A 79 -12.50 7.77 -1.79
CA THR A 79 -11.73 7.42 -0.59
C THR A 79 -12.00 5.99 -0.12
N LEU A 80 -10.93 5.22 0.02
CA LEU A 80 -10.92 3.91 0.64
C LEU A 80 -9.94 3.93 1.80
N GLU A 81 -10.39 3.56 2.99
CA GLU A 81 -9.53 3.46 4.17
C GLU A 81 -9.88 2.23 4.98
N PHE A 82 -8.86 1.48 5.40
CA PHE A 82 -9.04 0.29 6.21
C PHE A 82 -7.85 0.04 7.13
N ASP A 83 -8.15 -0.60 8.25
CA ASP A 83 -7.15 -1.21 9.13
C ASP A 83 -6.66 -2.53 8.52
N TRP A 84 -5.35 -2.71 8.57
CA TRP A 84 -4.67 -3.95 8.23
C TRP A 84 -3.76 -4.35 9.39
N ASN A 85 -4.32 -5.09 10.36
CA ASN A 85 -3.60 -5.61 11.50
C ASN A 85 -2.89 -4.51 12.32
N GLY A 86 -3.61 -3.42 12.60
CA GLY A 86 -3.12 -2.27 13.37
C GLY A 86 -2.40 -1.20 12.55
N ASP A 87 -2.06 -1.48 11.29
CA ASP A 87 -1.62 -0.47 10.33
C ASP A 87 -2.82 0.13 9.61
N LEU A 88 -2.78 1.43 9.31
CA LEU A 88 -3.84 2.12 8.59
C LEU A 88 -3.44 2.34 7.14
N LEU A 89 -4.24 1.83 6.20
CA LEU A 89 -4.10 2.12 4.77
C LEU A 89 -5.21 3.06 4.31
N ARG A 90 -4.82 4.15 3.65
CA ARG A 90 -5.74 5.13 3.07
C ARG A 90 -5.38 5.41 1.61
N PHE A 91 -6.38 5.32 0.74
CA PHE A 91 -6.31 5.63 -0.67
C PHE A 91 -7.26 6.77 -0.97
N GLU A 92 -6.74 7.85 -1.53
CA GLU A 92 -7.51 9.03 -1.93
C GLU A 92 -7.33 9.22 -3.44
N LEU A 93 -8.46 9.21 -4.15
CA LEU A 93 -8.51 9.39 -5.59
C LEU A 93 -9.18 10.72 -5.92
N GLN A 94 -8.59 11.44 -6.86
CA GLN A 94 -9.16 12.68 -7.39
C GLN A 94 -9.02 12.69 -8.92
N PRO A 95 -10.05 13.11 -9.66
CA PRO A 95 -9.91 13.35 -11.10
C PRO A 95 -8.82 14.38 -11.37
N HIS A 96 -7.93 14.10 -12.34
CA HIS A 96 -6.85 14.99 -12.72
C HIS A 96 -6.65 14.98 -14.24
N GLY A 97 -7.30 15.93 -14.92
CA GLY A 97 -7.34 15.98 -16.38
C GLY A 97 -8.09 14.77 -16.95
N ALA A 98 -7.44 14.02 -17.85
CA ALA A 98 -7.97 12.77 -18.41
C ALA A 98 -7.64 11.53 -17.55
N GLY A 99 -6.92 11.70 -16.44
CA GLY A 99 -6.50 10.62 -15.56
C GLY A 99 -6.92 10.84 -14.11
N THR A 100 -6.24 10.16 -13.20
CA THR A 100 -6.54 10.17 -11.77
C THR A 100 -5.27 10.46 -10.97
N SER A 101 -5.37 11.34 -9.99
CA SER A 101 -4.37 11.48 -8.94
C SER A 101 -4.71 10.51 -7.82
N LEU A 102 -3.81 9.56 -7.56
CA LEU A 102 -3.87 8.65 -6.41
C LEU A 102 -2.88 9.13 -5.36
N VAL A 103 -3.38 9.30 -4.15
CA VAL A 103 -2.61 9.47 -2.94
C VAL A 103 -2.79 8.21 -2.11
N PHE A 104 -1.70 7.50 -1.84
CA PHE A 104 -1.69 6.34 -0.96
C PHE A 104 -0.90 6.66 0.31
N THR A 105 -1.50 6.36 1.44
CA THR A 105 -0.95 6.61 2.77
C THR A 105 -0.97 5.33 3.59
N HIS A 106 0.17 4.94 4.15
CA HIS A 106 0.31 3.81 5.07
C HIS A 106 0.87 4.31 6.40
N THR A 107 0.04 4.25 7.45
CA THR A 107 0.41 4.67 8.80
C THR A 107 0.64 3.46 9.70
N PHE A 108 1.76 3.45 10.42
CA PHE A 108 2.19 2.33 11.26
C PHE A 108 3.03 2.82 12.44
N ALA A 109 3.20 1.96 13.46
CA ALA A 109 3.94 2.33 14.67
C ALA A 109 5.46 2.07 14.57
N ASP A 110 5.88 1.03 13.84
CA ASP A 110 7.28 0.61 13.80
C ASP A 110 8.04 1.25 12.63
N VAL A 111 8.98 2.15 12.91
CA VAL A 111 9.82 2.78 11.87
C VAL A 111 10.75 1.79 11.18
N GLY A 112 11.14 0.71 11.84
CA GLY A 112 12.14 -0.26 11.36
C GLY A 112 11.76 -0.98 10.07
N LYS A 113 10.45 -1.06 9.78
CA LYS A 113 9.92 -1.62 8.53
C LYS A 113 9.73 -0.60 7.41
N SER A 114 9.93 0.70 7.66
CA SER A 114 9.59 1.77 6.70
C SER A 114 10.27 1.60 5.34
N ALA A 115 11.56 1.26 5.29
CA ALA A 115 12.27 1.10 4.02
C ALA A 115 11.81 -0.15 3.25
N ARG A 116 11.54 -1.25 3.97
CA ARG A 116 11.01 -2.49 3.41
C ARG A 116 9.60 -2.27 2.86
N ASP A 117 8.72 -1.69 3.66
CA ASP A 117 7.33 -1.44 3.31
C ASP A 117 7.26 -0.46 2.14
N ALA A 118 8.07 0.61 2.15
CA ALA A 118 8.11 1.54 1.03
C ALA A 118 8.58 0.91 -0.28
N SER A 119 9.53 -0.04 -0.20
CA SER A 119 9.99 -0.81 -1.35
C SER A 119 8.88 -1.70 -1.90
N GLY A 120 8.20 -2.44 -1.01
CA GLY A 120 7.05 -3.28 -1.38
C GLY A 120 5.92 -2.47 -2.01
N TRP A 121 5.52 -1.36 -1.39
CA TRP A 121 4.48 -0.48 -1.91
C TRP A 121 4.85 0.16 -3.24
N THR A 122 6.11 0.51 -3.45
CA THR A 122 6.56 1.05 -4.74
C THR A 122 6.32 0.03 -5.85
N TRP A 123 6.72 -1.23 -5.64
CA TRP A 123 6.48 -2.28 -6.61
C TRP A 123 4.98 -2.55 -6.79
N CYS A 124 4.20 -2.61 -5.71
CA CYS A 124 2.74 -2.82 -5.78
C CYS A 124 2.06 -1.70 -6.60
N LEU A 125 2.43 -0.43 -6.38
CA LEU A 125 1.88 0.70 -7.14
C LEU A 125 2.33 0.70 -8.61
N ASP A 126 3.54 0.22 -8.90
CA ASP A 126 4.00 0.04 -10.29
C ASP A 126 3.24 -1.11 -10.98
N ALA A 127 2.91 -2.19 -10.26
CA ALA A 127 2.06 -3.28 -10.75
C ALA A 127 0.61 -2.82 -11.00
N LEU A 128 0.06 -1.94 -10.15
CA LEU A 128 -1.25 -1.32 -10.37
C LEU A 128 -1.28 -0.53 -11.69
N ASP A 129 -0.26 0.31 -11.93
CA ASP A 129 -0.15 1.08 -13.18
C ASP A 129 0.06 0.18 -14.42
N ALA A 130 0.80 -0.93 -14.27
CA ALA A 130 0.94 -1.92 -15.32
C ALA A 130 -0.39 -2.59 -15.65
N HIS A 131 -1.12 -3.08 -14.63
CA HIS A 131 -2.42 -3.75 -14.78
C HIS A 131 -3.45 -2.84 -15.46
N LEU A 132 -3.57 -1.60 -14.99
CA LEU A 132 -4.51 -0.63 -15.56
C LEU A 132 -4.24 -0.35 -17.04
N GLY A 133 -2.95 -0.29 -17.41
CA GLY A 133 -2.46 -0.14 -18.78
C GLY A 133 -2.42 -1.43 -19.61
N GLY A 134 -2.85 -2.57 -19.07
CA GLY A 134 -2.84 -3.87 -19.77
C GLY A 134 -1.44 -4.44 -20.02
N ARG A 135 -0.46 -4.05 -19.22
CA ARG A 135 0.92 -4.54 -19.25
C ARG A 135 1.15 -5.59 -18.18
N ALA A 136 2.14 -6.45 -18.38
CA ALA A 136 2.61 -7.34 -17.32
C ALA A 136 3.20 -6.52 -16.16
N ALA A 137 2.96 -6.97 -14.93
CA ALA A 137 3.60 -6.42 -13.75
C ALA A 137 5.13 -6.52 -13.87
N PRO A 138 5.89 -5.57 -13.31
CA PRO A 138 7.35 -5.67 -13.29
C PRO A 138 7.79 -6.91 -12.51
N ASP A 139 8.82 -7.60 -12.99
CA ASP A 139 9.42 -8.70 -12.25
C ASP A 139 9.90 -8.20 -10.87
N LEU A 140 9.51 -8.89 -9.81
CA LEU A 140 10.03 -8.67 -8.47
C LEU A 140 11.41 -9.32 -8.34
N ALA A 141 12.33 -8.92 -9.22
CA ALA A 141 13.71 -9.41 -9.19
C ALA A 141 14.39 -8.96 -7.88
N PRO A 142 15.20 -9.81 -7.22
CA PRO A 142 15.91 -9.44 -6.01
C PRO A 142 16.68 -8.12 -6.13
N GLU A 143 17.31 -7.88 -7.28
CA GLU A 143 18.10 -6.67 -7.56
C GLU A 143 17.21 -5.42 -7.67
N TYR A 144 15.95 -5.57 -8.13
CA TYR A 144 14.98 -4.48 -8.13
C TYR A 144 14.61 -4.10 -6.70
N PHE A 145 14.30 -5.10 -5.88
CA PHE A 145 13.92 -4.90 -4.49
C PHE A 145 15.08 -4.33 -3.67
N GLU A 146 16.29 -4.87 -3.79
CA GLU A 146 17.49 -4.36 -3.12
C GLU A 146 17.78 -2.91 -3.50
N ARG A 147 17.61 -2.55 -4.78
CA ARG A 147 17.78 -1.16 -5.22
C ARG A 147 16.75 -0.22 -4.61
N LEU A 148 15.48 -0.64 -4.53
CA LEU A 148 14.44 0.13 -3.85
C LEU A 148 14.74 0.27 -2.36
N PHE A 149 15.14 -0.82 -1.71
CA PHE A 149 15.47 -0.85 -0.30
C PHE A 149 16.62 0.09 0.03
N ALA A 150 17.74 -0.02 -0.70
CA ALA A 150 18.89 0.87 -0.53
C ALA A 150 18.51 2.34 -0.74
N LYS A 151 17.66 2.63 -1.73
CA LYS A 151 17.16 3.98 -2.00
C LYS A 151 16.33 4.53 -0.84
N TYR A 152 15.42 3.73 -0.28
CA TYR A 152 14.57 4.16 0.84
C TYR A 152 15.34 4.25 2.15
N THR A 153 16.27 3.34 2.42
CA THR A 153 17.17 3.46 3.57
C THR A 153 18.02 4.72 3.49
N GLN A 154 18.53 5.08 2.31
CA GLN A 154 19.25 6.34 2.13
C GLN A 154 18.35 7.56 2.32
N ALA A 155 17.09 7.50 1.85
CA ALA A 155 16.15 8.62 1.94
C ALA A 155 15.58 8.84 3.35
N PHE A 156 15.32 7.76 4.09
CA PHE A 156 14.66 7.80 5.41
C PHE A 156 15.64 7.74 6.58
N GLY A 157 16.90 7.35 6.32
CA GLY A 157 17.93 7.18 7.35
C GLY A 157 18.02 5.73 7.85
N PRO A 158 19.06 5.43 8.65
CA PRO A 158 19.39 4.07 9.06
C PRO A 158 18.30 3.42 9.94
N GLU A 159 17.59 4.20 10.75
CA GLU A 159 16.51 3.75 11.65
C GLU A 159 15.34 3.12 10.88
N ALA A 160 15.12 3.53 9.63
CA ALA A 160 14.06 3.00 8.76
C ALA A 160 14.29 1.56 8.27
N SER A 161 15.43 0.96 8.63
CA SER A 161 15.85 -0.38 8.26
C SER A 161 16.24 -1.26 9.46
N THR A 162 16.11 -0.74 10.67
CA THR A 162 16.49 -1.46 11.89
C THR A 162 15.36 -2.39 12.32
N LYS A 163 15.57 -3.71 12.28
CA LYS A 163 14.69 -4.65 13.01
C LYS A 163 14.76 -4.26 14.48
N ARG A 164 13.69 -3.76 15.08
CA ARG A 164 13.62 -3.61 16.54
C ARG A 164 13.70 -5.03 17.13
N GLU A 165 14.79 -5.33 17.83
CA GLU A 165 14.79 -6.43 18.80
C GLU A 165 13.72 -6.09 19.84
N PRO A 166 12.81 -7.02 20.19
CA PRO A 166 11.79 -6.72 21.20
C PRO A 166 12.52 -6.31 22.49
N GLU A 167 12.20 -5.12 23.00
CA GLU A 167 12.57 -4.74 24.37
C GLU A 167 11.90 -5.77 25.29
N GLU A 168 12.69 -6.70 25.83
CA GLU A 168 12.31 -7.53 26.97
C GLU A 168 12.30 -6.63 28.21
N ASP A 169 11.11 -6.40 28.78
CA ASP A 169 10.90 -5.84 30.12
C ASP A 169 10.43 -6.97 31.06
#